data_AF-A0A958KGB8-F1
#
_entry.id   AF-A0A958KGB8-F1
#
_cell.length_a   1.000
_cell.length_b   1.000
_cell.length_c   1.000
_cell.angle_alpha   90.00
_cell.angle_beta   90.00
_cell.angle_gamma   90.00
#
_symmetry.space_group_name_H-M   'P 1'
#
loop_
_entity.id
_entity.type
_entity.pdbx_description
1 polymer ?
#
loop_
_entity_poly.entity_id
_entity_poly.type
_entity_poly.pdbx_seq_one_letter_code
_entity_poly.pdbx_strand_id
1 'polypeptide(L)'
;MMKRLLMLVLLLNSILLIQACGRPVPEEDPCHFVVNQKGQRVSWGGQTIRMFVHDSVPAIYRDAIREAADVWNDKLGERVLEVSIGATGPVAPTRDGYSTINYLDTWEENKSNEQARTTVYWTGSQVYEADIRINNKNFDFYVGDEEPDFSKVHMKSLMVHEFGHVLGLGHIEEKSSVMYPTLLNGLVRTDLSFVDLSSVRCEYN
;
A
#
# COMPACT_ATOMS: atom_id res chain seq x y z
N MET A 1 84.67 -6.86 -25.24
CA MET A 1 84.58 -7.38 -23.85
C MET A 1 83.15 -7.22 -23.37
N MET A 2 82.53 -8.36 -23.08
CA MET A 2 81.14 -8.56 -22.71
C MET A 2 80.94 -8.33 -21.20
N LYS A 3 79.85 -7.66 -20.77
CA LYS A 3 79.15 -7.87 -19.48
C LYS A 3 77.86 -7.03 -19.39
N ARG A 4 76.69 -7.68 -19.57
CA ARG A 4 75.61 -7.93 -18.56
C ARG A 4 74.75 -6.70 -18.23
N LEU A 5 73.53 -6.59 -18.76
CA LEU A 5 72.26 -7.19 -18.28
C LEU A 5 71.69 -6.48 -17.03
N LEU A 6 70.65 -5.65 -17.20
CA LEU A 6 69.36 -5.78 -16.47
C LEU A 6 68.32 -4.77 -17.00
N MET A 7 67.18 -5.30 -17.45
CA MET A 7 65.93 -4.55 -17.60
C MET A 7 65.53 -3.98 -16.22
N LEU A 8 65.03 -2.75 -16.17
CA LEU A 8 64.03 -2.41 -15.16
C LEU A 8 63.00 -1.46 -15.74
N VAL A 9 61.80 -2.02 -15.81
CA VAL A 9 60.53 -1.46 -16.27
C VAL A 9 60.11 -0.31 -15.35
N LEU A 10 60.03 0.92 -15.85
CA LEU A 10 59.25 1.97 -15.19
C LEU A 10 57.77 1.75 -15.54
N LEU A 11 57.11 0.93 -14.73
CA LEU A 11 55.67 0.71 -14.77
C LEU A 11 54.96 1.97 -14.26
N LEU A 12 54.12 2.52 -15.13
CA LEU A 12 53.11 3.54 -14.85
C LEU A 12 52.33 3.20 -13.57
N ASN A 13 52.47 4.02 -12.53
CA ASN A 13 51.50 4.07 -11.43
C ASN A 13 50.30 4.92 -11.88
N SER A 14 49.46 4.36 -12.73
CA SER A 14 48.09 4.85 -12.94
C SER A 14 47.20 4.02 -12.01
N ILE A 15 47.02 4.50 -10.78
CA ILE A 15 46.01 3.96 -9.87
C ILE A 15 44.66 4.32 -10.50
N LEU A 16 44.08 3.38 -11.24
CA LEU A 16 42.67 3.46 -11.61
C LEU A 16 41.86 3.41 -10.32
N LEU A 17 41.31 4.57 -9.94
CA LEU A 17 40.17 4.66 -9.05
C LEU A 17 39.00 3.96 -9.76
N ILE A 18 38.87 2.66 -9.59
CA ILE A 18 37.63 1.95 -9.87
C ILE A 18 36.65 2.46 -8.81
N GLN A 19 35.96 3.55 -9.12
CA GLN A 19 34.68 3.81 -8.49
C GLN A 19 33.80 2.63 -8.87
N ALA A 20 33.72 1.65 -7.97
CA ALA A 20 32.72 0.61 -8.04
C ALA A 20 31.37 1.30 -7.83
N CYS A 21 30.80 1.86 -8.90
CA CYS A 21 29.37 2.10 -8.97
C CYS A 21 28.73 0.74 -8.68
N GLY A 22 28.04 0.62 -7.54
CA GLY A 22 27.33 -0.60 -7.18
C GLY A 22 26.46 -1.01 -8.37
N ARG A 23 26.43 -2.32 -8.69
CA ARG A 23 25.63 -2.83 -9.80
C ARG A 23 24.19 -2.30 -9.65
N PRO A 24 23.57 -1.80 -10.72
CA PRO A 24 22.18 -1.39 -10.66
C PRO A 24 21.34 -2.56 -10.13
N VAL A 25 20.50 -2.27 -9.14
CA VAL A 25 19.55 -3.25 -8.62
C VAL A 25 18.60 -3.59 -9.77
N PRO A 26 18.41 -4.88 -10.11
CA PRO A 26 17.54 -5.26 -11.22
C PRO A 26 16.09 -4.82 -10.95
N GLU A 27 15.41 -4.39 -12.00
CA GLU A 27 13.97 -4.11 -11.97
C GLU A 27 13.20 -5.41 -11.68
N GLU A 28 12.11 -5.27 -10.93
CA GLU A 28 11.22 -6.35 -10.55
C GLU A 28 9.97 -6.33 -11.43
N ASP A 29 9.35 -7.49 -11.64
CA ASP A 29 7.97 -7.51 -12.16
C ASP A 29 7.07 -6.76 -11.17
N PRO A 30 6.34 -5.70 -11.57
CA PRO A 30 5.50 -4.96 -10.66
C PRO A 30 4.46 -5.82 -9.95
N CYS A 31 3.95 -6.89 -10.58
CA CYS A 31 2.92 -7.76 -9.99
C CYS A 31 1.75 -6.95 -9.37
N HIS A 32 1.34 -5.90 -10.07
CA HIS A 32 0.35 -4.90 -9.64
C HIS A 32 0.71 -4.06 -8.40
N PHE A 33 1.93 -4.11 -7.87
CA PHE A 33 2.40 -3.18 -6.84
C PHE A 33 2.79 -1.82 -7.40
N VAL A 34 2.70 -0.81 -6.54
CA VAL A 34 3.43 0.44 -6.75
C VAL A 34 4.92 0.15 -6.79
N VAL A 35 5.62 0.70 -7.78
CA VAL A 35 7.08 0.57 -7.92
C VAL A 35 7.78 1.90 -7.70
N ASN A 36 8.99 1.84 -7.14
CA ASN A 36 9.84 3.02 -6.98
C ASN A 36 10.54 3.38 -8.31
N GLN A 37 11.33 4.45 -8.31
CA GLN A 37 12.05 4.94 -9.50
C GLN A 37 13.11 3.96 -10.04
N LYS A 38 13.46 2.91 -9.28
CA LYS A 38 14.39 1.85 -9.69
C LYS A 38 13.65 0.58 -10.15
N GLY A 39 12.33 0.64 -10.30
CA GLY A 39 11.51 -0.51 -10.73
C GLY A 39 11.37 -1.60 -9.66
N GLN A 40 11.57 -1.28 -8.38
CA GLN A 40 11.36 -2.23 -7.28
C GLN A 40 9.97 -2.05 -6.68
N ARG A 41 9.30 -3.14 -6.31
CA ARG A 41 8.00 -3.08 -5.61
C ARG A 41 8.16 -2.38 -4.27
N VAL A 42 7.16 -1.58 -3.91
CA VAL A 42 7.08 -0.87 -2.64
C VAL A 42 6.17 -1.67 -1.71
N SER A 43 6.73 -2.22 -0.63
CA SER A 43 6.02 -3.11 0.29
C SER A 43 6.49 -2.95 1.74
N TRP A 44 5.79 -3.60 2.67
CA TRP A 44 6.16 -3.61 4.09
C TRP A 44 7.25 -4.65 4.43
N GLY A 45 7.71 -5.43 3.45
CA GLY A 45 8.78 -6.42 3.65
C GLY A 45 8.42 -7.52 4.66
N GLY A 46 7.15 -7.95 4.69
CA GLY A 46 6.65 -9.01 5.58
C GLY A 46 6.39 -8.59 7.03
N GLN A 47 6.46 -7.30 7.35
CA GLN A 47 6.09 -6.81 8.68
C GLN A 47 4.57 -6.81 8.87
N THR A 48 4.10 -7.12 10.08
CA THR A 48 2.70 -6.86 10.46
C THR A 48 2.44 -5.36 10.43
N ILE A 49 1.46 -4.97 9.63
CA ILE A 49 1.03 -3.60 9.39
C ILE A 49 -0.03 -3.25 10.43
N ARG A 50 0.27 -2.30 11.30
CA ARG A 50 -0.69 -1.83 12.32
C ARG A 50 -1.41 -0.61 11.79
N MET A 51 -2.73 -0.71 11.68
CA MET A 51 -3.62 0.37 11.28
C MET A 51 -4.44 0.84 12.48
N PHE A 52 -4.40 2.13 12.79
CA PHE A 52 -5.13 2.71 13.90
C PHE A 52 -6.39 3.44 13.43
N VAL A 53 -7.55 2.97 13.88
CA VAL A 53 -8.84 3.62 13.64
C VAL A 53 -8.94 4.85 14.54
N HIS A 54 -9.00 6.03 13.92
CA HIS A 54 -9.15 7.31 14.59
C HIS A 54 -10.55 7.47 15.20
N ASP A 55 -10.68 8.23 16.28
CA ASP A 55 -11.96 8.46 16.99
C ASP A 55 -13.04 9.12 16.11
N SER A 56 -12.62 9.84 15.06
CA SER A 56 -13.48 10.39 14.01
C SER A 56 -14.33 9.34 13.30
N VAL A 57 -13.88 8.07 13.25
CA VAL A 57 -14.60 6.99 12.60
C VAL A 57 -15.79 6.54 13.49
N PRO A 58 -17.04 6.69 13.00
CA PRO A 58 -18.22 6.24 13.73
C PRO A 58 -18.14 4.76 14.16
N ALA A 59 -18.60 4.46 15.36
CA ALA A 59 -18.49 3.12 15.94
C ALA A 59 -19.13 2.02 15.07
N ILE A 60 -20.21 2.36 14.35
CA ILE A 60 -20.93 1.44 13.45
C ILE A 60 -20.06 0.91 12.30
N TYR A 61 -19.00 1.61 11.89
CA TYR A 61 -18.12 1.19 10.79
C TYR A 61 -16.90 0.39 11.25
N ARG A 62 -16.61 0.35 12.56
CA ARG A 62 -15.34 -0.20 13.07
C ARG A 62 -15.21 -1.70 12.85
N ASP A 63 -16.31 -2.44 12.97
CA ASP A 63 -16.30 -3.88 12.72
C ASP A 63 -16.15 -4.17 11.22
N ALA A 64 -16.84 -3.43 10.35
CA ALA A 64 -16.65 -3.54 8.89
C ALA A 64 -15.20 -3.25 8.46
N ILE A 65 -14.52 -2.29 9.10
CA ILE A 65 -13.09 -2.01 8.87
C ILE A 65 -12.23 -3.19 9.35
N ARG A 66 -12.49 -3.76 10.52
CA ARG A 66 -11.73 -4.94 11.00
C ARG A 66 -11.92 -6.13 10.06
N GLU A 67 -13.16 -6.45 9.70
CA GLU A 67 -13.49 -7.54 8.79
C GLU A 67 -12.85 -7.37 7.41
N ALA A 68 -12.71 -6.13 6.93
CA ALA A 68 -12.02 -5.86 5.67
C ALA A 68 -10.52 -6.20 5.73
N ALA A 69 -9.86 -6.01 6.88
CA ALA A 69 -8.49 -6.47 7.08
C ALA A 69 -8.45 -8.01 7.18
N ASP A 70 -9.43 -8.61 7.84
CA ASP A 70 -9.54 -10.06 7.98
C ASP A 70 -9.71 -10.77 6.63
N VAL A 71 -10.42 -10.15 5.67
CA VAL A 71 -10.49 -10.66 4.27
C VAL A 71 -9.11 -10.93 3.68
N TRP A 72 -8.15 -10.02 3.88
CA TRP A 72 -6.78 -10.20 3.39
C TRP A 72 -6.02 -11.22 4.24
N ASN A 73 -6.09 -11.10 5.57
CA ASN A 73 -5.41 -12.01 6.50
C ASN A 73 -5.82 -13.47 6.28
N ASP A 74 -7.11 -13.75 6.14
CA ASP A 74 -7.66 -15.09 5.93
C ASP A 74 -7.15 -15.72 4.63
N LYS A 75 -6.97 -14.92 3.57
CA LYS A 75 -6.51 -15.39 2.27
C LYS A 75 -5.00 -15.57 2.18
N LEU A 76 -4.25 -14.80 2.97
CA LEU A 76 -2.81 -14.95 3.15
C LEU A 76 -2.49 -16.08 4.14
N GLY A 77 -3.40 -16.40 5.06
CA GLY A 77 -3.17 -17.44 6.07
C GLY A 77 -2.30 -16.98 7.24
N GLU A 78 -2.00 -15.68 7.30
CA GLU A 78 -1.28 -15.03 8.39
C GLU A 78 -1.84 -13.63 8.66
N ARG A 79 -1.54 -13.08 9.84
CA ARG A 79 -2.04 -11.77 10.26
C ARG A 79 -1.08 -10.66 9.81
N VAL A 80 -1.22 -10.25 8.54
CA VAL A 80 -0.45 -9.15 7.93
C VAL A 80 -1.01 -7.79 8.34
N LEU A 81 -2.33 -7.63 8.39
CA LEU A 81 -3.00 -6.40 8.81
C LEU A 81 -3.54 -6.53 10.24
N GLU A 82 -3.17 -5.62 11.12
CA GLU A 82 -3.67 -5.52 12.48
C GLU A 82 -4.40 -4.19 12.67
N VAL A 83 -5.73 -4.26 12.79
CA VAL A 83 -6.56 -3.07 13.02
C VAL A 83 -6.78 -2.85 14.52
N SER A 84 -6.26 -1.73 15.03
CA SER A 84 -6.43 -1.28 16.41
C SER A 84 -7.36 -0.06 16.47
N ILE A 85 -8.16 0.05 17.53
CA ILE A 85 -9.07 1.20 17.72
C ILE A 85 -8.47 2.17 18.73
N GLY A 86 -8.66 3.46 18.51
CA GLY A 86 -8.44 4.48 19.54
C GLY A 86 -7.26 5.40 19.27
N ALA A 87 -6.93 5.67 18.00
CA ALA A 87 -6.12 6.85 17.70
C ALA A 87 -6.93 8.11 18.01
N THR A 88 -6.27 9.09 18.61
CA THR A 88 -6.86 10.38 19.02
C THR A 88 -5.92 11.50 18.61
N GLY A 89 -6.46 12.66 18.27
CA GLY A 89 -5.67 13.82 17.89
C GLY A 89 -6.33 14.63 16.79
N PRO A 90 -5.58 15.52 16.11
CA PRO A 90 -6.07 16.18 14.92
C PRO A 90 -6.47 15.16 13.85
N VAL A 91 -7.65 15.34 13.25
CA VAL A 91 -8.16 14.47 12.17
C VAL A 91 -7.50 14.86 10.84
N ALA A 92 -6.21 14.59 10.72
CA ALA A 92 -5.45 14.82 9.50
C ALA A 92 -4.39 13.74 9.36
N PRO A 93 -4.12 13.25 8.14
CA PRO A 93 -2.94 12.42 7.89
C PRO A 93 -1.71 13.27 8.21
N THR A 94 -1.06 12.94 9.32
CA THR A 94 0.21 13.50 9.72
C THR A 94 1.24 12.44 9.39
N ARG A 95 2.20 12.76 8.52
CA ARG A 95 3.34 11.88 8.24
C ARG A 95 4.22 11.75 9.48
N ASP A 96 3.77 10.96 10.44
CA ASP A 96 4.19 10.95 11.84
C ASP A 96 4.70 9.58 12.31
N GLY A 97 4.75 8.61 11.41
CA GLY A 97 5.14 7.23 11.65
C GLY A 97 4.01 6.31 12.09
N TYR A 98 2.76 6.78 12.15
CA TYR A 98 1.59 5.97 12.48
C TYR A 98 0.67 5.85 11.27
N SER A 99 0.26 4.62 10.96
CA SER A 99 -0.72 4.37 9.91
C SER A 99 -2.13 4.54 10.45
N THR A 100 -2.88 5.54 9.99
CA THR A 100 -4.19 5.90 10.58
C THR A 100 -5.34 5.80 9.59
N ILE A 101 -6.54 5.48 10.09
CA ILE A 101 -7.80 5.49 9.33
C ILE A 101 -8.68 6.61 9.87
N ASN A 102 -8.92 7.61 9.04
CA ASN A 102 -9.61 8.85 9.39
C ASN A 102 -10.94 8.98 8.61
N TYR A 103 -11.93 9.63 9.22
CA TYR A 103 -13.25 9.88 8.64
C TYR A 103 -13.46 11.39 8.56
N LEU A 104 -13.47 11.95 7.35
CA LEU A 104 -13.32 13.38 7.14
C LEU A 104 -14.59 14.05 6.62
N ASP A 105 -15.01 15.11 7.33
CA ASP A 105 -16.07 16.02 6.90
C ASP A 105 -15.59 17.11 5.93
N THR A 106 -14.28 17.15 5.66
CA THR A 106 -13.67 18.04 4.68
C THR A 106 -12.91 17.25 3.62
N TRP A 107 -12.96 17.73 2.38
CA TRP A 107 -12.34 17.08 1.22
C TRP A 107 -12.00 18.10 0.15
N GLU A 108 -10.94 17.83 -0.60
CA GLU A 108 -10.45 18.65 -1.70
C GLU A 108 -11.51 18.76 -2.82
N GLU A 109 -11.86 19.98 -3.24
CA GLU A 109 -12.99 20.22 -4.16
C GLU A 109 -12.84 19.50 -5.51
N ASN A 110 -11.62 19.49 -6.06
CA ASN A 110 -11.28 18.82 -7.30
C ASN A 110 -11.18 17.29 -7.18
N LYS A 111 -11.36 16.73 -5.98
CA LYS A 111 -11.31 15.30 -5.66
C LYS A 111 -12.61 14.79 -5.03
N SER A 112 -13.70 15.53 -5.20
CA SER A 112 -15.01 15.22 -4.61
C SER A 112 -15.63 13.88 -5.03
N ASN A 113 -15.09 13.23 -6.07
CA ASN A 113 -15.49 11.91 -6.52
C ASN A 113 -14.69 10.75 -5.88
N GLU A 114 -13.69 11.03 -5.04
CA GLU A 114 -12.92 10.00 -4.31
C GLU A 114 -13.68 9.61 -3.04
N GLN A 115 -14.09 8.35 -2.94
CA GLN A 115 -14.82 7.79 -1.78
C GLN A 115 -13.91 7.63 -0.56
N ALA A 116 -12.67 7.25 -0.81
CA ALA A 116 -11.57 7.26 0.14
C ALA A 116 -10.25 7.47 -0.60
N ARG A 117 -9.18 7.60 0.17
CA ARG A 117 -7.82 7.65 -0.35
C ARG A 117 -6.85 7.03 0.64
N THR A 118 -6.08 6.07 0.16
CA THR A 118 -4.88 5.58 0.83
C THR A 118 -3.64 6.36 0.37
N THR A 119 -2.81 6.80 1.31
CA THR A 119 -1.48 7.38 1.06
C THR A 119 -0.45 6.49 1.72
N VAL A 120 0.51 5.98 0.94
CA VAL A 120 1.60 5.15 1.45
C VAL A 120 2.89 5.97 1.45
N TYR A 121 3.68 5.88 2.52
CA TYR A 121 4.97 6.54 2.62
C TYR A 121 6.09 5.50 2.73
N TRP A 122 7.13 5.68 1.89
CA TRP A 122 8.22 4.71 1.78
C TRP A 122 9.59 5.37 1.65
N THR A 123 10.63 4.61 1.98
CA THR A 123 12.05 4.94 1.74
C THR A 123 12.70 3.78 0.99
N GLY A 124 13.21 4.03 -0.22
CA GLY A 124 13.68 2.96 -1.10
C GLY A 124 12.51 2.12 -1.62
N SER A 125 12.42 0.86 -1.22
CA SER A 125 11.28 -0.03 -1.45
C SER A 125 10.46 -0.29 -0.17
N GLN A 126 10.93 0.17 0.99
CA GLN A 126 10.32 -0.15 2.28
C GLN A 126 9.27 0.89 2.65
N VAL A 127 8.03 0.43 2.80
CA VAL A 127 6.95 1.19 3.43
C VAL A 127 7.18 1.27 4.92
N TYR A 128 6.90 2.43 5.52
CA TYR A 128 6.94 2.62 6.96
C TYR A 128 5.66 3.24 7.53
N GLU A 129 4.75 3.71 6.69
CA GLU A 129 3.50 4.36 7.12
C GLU A 129 2.47 4.32 5.99
N ALA A 130 1.19 4.16 6.31
CA ALA A 130 0.10 4.34 5.38
C ALA A 130 -1.14 4.95 6.05
N ASP A 131 -1.71 5.99 5.46
CA ASP A 131 -2.93 6.64 5.95
C ASP A 131 -4.11 6.41 5.02
N ILE A 132 -5.27 6.12 5.58
CA ILE A 132 -6.55 6.07 4.88
C ILE A 132 -7.40 7.26 5.32
N ARG A 133 -7.91 8.01 4.34
CA ARG A 133 -8.94 9.03 4.56
C ARG A 133 -10.25 8.60 3.91
N ILE A 134 -11.34 8.56 4.67
CA ILE A 134 -12.68 8.25 4.18
C ILE A 134 -13.46 9.56 4.01
N ASN A 135 -14.10 9.75 2.85
CA ASN A 135 -14.75 11.00 2.47
C ASN A 135 -16.21 11.06 2.96
N ASN A 136 -16.43 11.52 4.19
CA ASN A 136 -17.78 11.79 4.73
C ASN A 136 -18.40 13.10 4.21
N LYS A 137 -17.61 13.97 3.59
CA LYS A 137 -18.13 15.22 3.01
C LYS A 137 -19.05 14.95 1.82
N ASN A 138 -18.70 13.97 0.98
CA ASN A 138 -19.34 13.77 -0.32
C ASN A 138 -20.10 12.44 -0.44
N PHE A 139 -19.88 11.50 0.48
CA PHE A 139 -20.46 10.16 0.40
C PHE A 139 -21.09 9.77 1.73
N ASP A 140 -22.20 9.05 1.61
CA ASP A 140 -22.80 8.31 2.70
C ASP A 140 -22.40 6.84 2.60
N PHE A 141 -22.31 6.18 3.76
CA PHE A 141 -21.87 4.80 3.85
C PHE A 141 -22.90 3.93 4.56
N TYR A 142 -22.93 2.65 4.22
CA TYR A 142 -23.72 1.65 4.92
C TYR A 142 -22.89 0.43 5.30
N VAL A 143 -23.45 -0.35 6.22
CA VAL A 143 -22.92 -1.63 6.68
C VAL A 143 -23.94 -2.72 6.42
N GLY A 144 -23.46 -3.95 6.22
CA GLY A 144 -24.28 -5.14 6.01
C GLY A 144 -24.21 -5.63 4.56
N ASP A 145 -24.04 -6.95 4.40
CA ASP A 145 -23.84 -7.59 3.10
C ASP A 145 -25.17 -8.04 2.45
N GLU A 146 -26.25 -8.20 3.24
CA GLU A 146 -27.50 -8.84 2.80
C GLU A 146 -28.55 -7.89 2.20
N GLU A 147 -28.53 -6.61 2.59
CA GLU A 147 -29.52 -5.61 2.19
C GLU A 147 -28.81 -4.38 1.60
N PRO A 148 -28.45 -4.41 0.29
CA PRO A 148 -27.71 -3.34 -0.34
C PRO A 148 -28.45 -2.00 -0.34
N ASP A 149 -27.80 -0.95 0.16
CA ASP A 149 -28.26 0.43 0.00
C ASP A 149 -27.61 1.06 -1.25
N PHE A 150 -28.34 1.06 -2.37
CA PHE A 150 -27.87 1.63 -3.64
C PHE A 150 -27.69 3.16 -3.63
N SER A 151 -28.04 3.84 -2.54
CA SER A 151 -27.75 5.27 -2.36
C SER A 151 -26.40 5.52 -1.66
N LYS A 152 -25.78 4.48 -1.09
CA LYS A 152 -24.59 4.59 -0.24
C LYS A 152 -23.46 3.67 -0.67
N VAL A 153 -22.25 4.00 -0.24
CA VAL A 153 -21.06 3.16 -0.47
C VAL A 153 -20.99 2.06 0.60
N HIS A 154 -20.71 0.83 0.18
CA HIS A 154 -20.56 -0.28 1.11
C HIS A 154 -19.21 -0.19 1.84
N MET A 155 -19.24 0.03 3.16
CA MET A 155 -18.04 0.36 3.96
C MET A 155 -16.99 -0.75 3.89
N LYS A 156 -17.37 -2.01 4.07
CA LYS A 156 -16.43 -3.13 4.05
C LYS A 156 -15.77 -3.29 2.68
N SER A 157 -16.53 -3.14 1.58
CA SER A 157 -15.97 -3.21 0.21
C SER A 157 -14.98 -2.10 -0.08
N LEU A 158 -15.29 -0.86 0.36
CA LEU A 158 -14.35 0.25 0.27
C LEU A 158 -13.07 -0.07 1.03
N MET A 159 -13.18 -0.55 2.26
CA MET A 159 -12.01 -0.83 3.10
C MET A 159 -11.19 -2.02 2.61
N VAL A 160 -11.80 -3.04 1.99
CA VAL A 160 -11.04 -4.13 1.34
C VAL A 160 -10.17 -3.57 0.22
N HIS A 161 -10.68 -2.63 -0.57
CA HIS A 161 -9.92 -1.92 -1.61
C HIS A 161 -8.78 -1.08 -1.02
N GLU A 162 -9.08 -0.23 -0.04
CA GLU A 162 -8.07 0.63 0.60
C GLU A 162 -6.98 -0.20 1.30
N PHE A 163 -7.31 -1.34 1.90
CA PHE A 163 -6.28 -2.23 2.47
C PHE A 163 -5.40 -2.89 1.42
N GLY A 164 -5.88 -3.13 0.20
CA GLY A 164 -5.01 -3.54 -0.90
C GLY A 164 -3.97 -2.47 -1.23
N HIS A 165 -4.36 -1.19 -1.20
CA HIS A 165 -3.41 -0.07 -1.32
C HIS A 165 -2.45 -0.01 -0.14
N VAL A 166 -2.92 -0.23 1.09
CA VAL A 166 -2.04 -0.32 2.27
C VAL A 166 -1.00 -1.43 2.08
N LEU A 167 -1.39 -2.59 1.56
CA LEU A 167 -0.47 -3.69 1.26
C LEU A 167 0.56 -3.35 0.16
N GLY A 168 0.28 -2.34 -0.67
CA GLY A 168 1.18 -1.84 -1.73
C GLY A 168 0.64 -2.05 -3.15
N LEU A 169 -0.54 -2.65 -3.30
CA LEU A 169 -1.17 -2.86 -4.60
C LEU A 169 -1.63 -1.52 -5.20
N GLY A 170 -1.43 -1.35 -6.50
CA GLY A 170 -2.10 -0.34 -7.30
C GLY A 170 -3.49 -0.79 -7.74
N HIS A 171 -4.16 0.05 -8.54
CA HIS A 171 -5.40 -0.35 -9.19
C HIS A 171 -5.18 -1.49 -10.18
N ILE A 172 -6.20 -2.34 -10.33
CA ILE A 172 -6.24 -3.44 -11.29
C ILE A 172 -7.47 -3.25 -12.18
N GLU A 173 -7.28 -3.19 -13.51
CA GLU A 173 -8.37 -2.88 -14.46
C GLU A 173 -9.38 -4.03 -14.67
N GLU A 174 -9.13 -5.20 -14.08
CA GLU A 174 -10.06 -6.32 -14.10
C GLU A 174 -11.26 -6.04 -13.18
N LYS A 175 -12.47 -5.97 -13.73
CA LYS A 175 -13.68 -5.59 -12.98
C LYS A 175 -14.03 -6.49 -11.78
N SER A 176 -13.58 -7.74 -11.83
CA SER A 176 -13.75 -8.73 -10.76
C SER A 176 -12.86 -8.43 -9.54
N SER A 177 -11.77 -7.69 -9.74
CA SER A 177 -10.79 -7.37 -8.70
C SER A 177 -11.38 -6.42 -7.67
N VAL A 178 -11.06 -6.66 -6.40
CA VAL A 178 -11.36 -5.68 -5.35
C VAL A 178 -10.61 -4.37 -5.57
N MET A 179 -9.45 -4.41 -6.25
CA MET A 179 -8.60 -3.28 -6.64
C MET A 179 -9.08 -2.56 -7.91
N TYR A 180 -10.24 -2.91 -8.46
CA TYR A 180 -10.84 -2.15 -9.56
C TYR A 180 -11.17 -0.72 -9.10
N PRO A 181 -10.71 0.33 -9.82
CA PRO A 181 -10.71 1.73 -9.36
C PRO A 181 -12.09 2.36 -9.17
N THR A 182 -13.16 1.65 -9.50
CA THR A 182 -14.54 2.12 -9.30
C THR A 182 -15.32 1.13 -8.43
N LEU A 183 -15.95 1.67 -7.40
CA LEU A 183 -16.91 0.98 -6.55
C LEU A 183 -18.25 1.72 -6.64
N LEU A 184 -19.28 1.05 -7.18
CA LEU A 184 -20.61 1.63 -7.30
C LEU A 184 -21.33 1.57 -5.94
N ASN A 185 -22.24 2.51 -5.71
CA ASN A 185 -23.13 2.46 -4.54
C ASN A 185 -23.94 1.15 -4.53
N GLY A 186 -24.16 0.60 -3.34
CA GLY A 186 -24.82 -0.70 -3.15
C GLY A 186 -24.01 -1.92 -3.61
N LEU A 187 -22.87 -1.76 -4.28
CA LEU A 187 -22.07 -2.91 -4.70
C LEU A 187 -21.30 -3.51 -3.53
N VAL A 188 -21.63 -4.76 -3.18
CA VAL A 188 -20.83 -5.59 -2.29
C VAL A 188 -19.75 -6.30 -3.10
N ARG A 189 -18.49 -5.91 -2.89
CA ARG A 189 -17.28 -6.49 -3.48
C ARG A 189 -16.24 -6.72 -2.39
N THR A 190 -16.32 -7.87 -1.73
CA THR A 190 -15.47 -8.24 -0.57
C THR A 190 -14.67 -9.52 -0.82
N ASP A 191 -14.95 -10.24 -1.90
CA ASP A 191 -14.23 -11.44 -2.29
C ASP A 191 -13.02 -11.10 -3.15
N LEU A 192 -11.82 -11.51 -2.71
CA LEU A 192 -10.59 -11.38 -3.49
C LEU A 192 -10.64 -12.30 -4.71
N SER A 193 -10.47 -11.71 -5.90
CA SER A 193 -10.36 -12.44 -7.15
C SER A 193 -9.01 -13.17 -7.27
N PHE A 194 -8.86 -14.01 -8.29
CA PHE A 194 -7.58 -14.68 -8.55
C PHE A 194 -6.44 -13.67 -8.76
N VAL A 195 -6.68 -12.58 -9.49
CA VAL A 195 -5.64 -11.57 -9.76
C VAL A 195 -5.24 -10.82 -8.49
N ASP A 196 -6.16 -10.56 -7.57
CA ASP A 196 -5.84 -9.95 -6.26
C ASP A 196 -4.90 -10.86 -5.46
N LEU A 197 -5.24 -12.14 -5.38
CA LEU A 197 -4.48 -13.16 -4.64
C LEU A 197 -3.12 -13.43 -5.26
N SER A 198 -3.03 -13.55 -6.59
CA SER A 198 -1.74 -13.75 -7.26
C SER A 198 -0.85 -12.52 -7.12
N SER A 199 -1.44 -11.32 -7.12
CA SER A 199 -0.70 -10.06 -6.98
C SER A 199 -0.10 -9.95 -5.58
N VAL A 200 -0.93 -9.99 -4.53
CA VAL A 200 -0.46 -9.81 -3.14
C VAL A 200 0.61 -10.84 -2.75
N ARG A 201 0.53 -12.06 -3.32
CA ARG A 201 1.50 -13.15 -3.08
C ARG A 201 2.89 -12.93 -3.67
N CYS A 202 3.08 -11.89 -4.47
CA CYS A 202 4.43 -11.49 -4.89
C CYS A 202 5.27 -10.92 -3.72
N GLU A 203 4.63 -10.43 -2.66
CA GLU A 203 5.31 -9.86 -1.50
C GLU A 203 4.94 -10.51 -0.16
N TYR A 204 3.73 -11.09 -0.04
CA TYR A 204 3.21 -11.66 1.21
C TYR A 204 2.81 -13.14 1.00
N ASN A 205 3.43 -14.08 1.71
CA ASN A 205 3.27 -15.52 1.43
C ASN A 205 2.07 -16.16 2.14
#